data_AF-A0A2E2BDC2-F1
#
_entry.id   AF-A0A2E2BDC2-F1
#
_cell.length_a   1.000
_cell.length_b   1.000
_cell.length_c   1.000
_cell.angle_alpha   90.00
_cell.angle_beta   90.00
_cell.angle_gamma   90.00
#
_symmetry.space_group_name_H-M   'P 1'
#
loop_
_entity.id
_entity.type
_entity.pdbx_description
1 polymer ?
#
loop_
_entity_poly.entity_id
_entity_poly.type
_entity_poly.pdbx_seq_one_letter_code
_entity_poly.pdbx_strand_id
1 'polypeptide(L)'
;MRSTVATIYLMLFCALCRAHGDTKHDIEPIVLAPGYSELTYAAPEVGSYDLPIIKSATDSQFIDSFGRQGTLHEAMLGRVTVLSFIYTQCPDINGCPLATFVLGQLAKKIQPVQNLSENVKFLSYSFDMPNDTPKVLRKYAKSFQPTGSDWSFVRPLNETQLSRALTGYSQSVQVSDGHTFSHILRVVLIDQQLKVRNIYSTAFLHSETIMSDIKTLLNENNIADNQHDSDYWDDSQALAENNVMMSLGLPRKSPLSVARPGSVELGKRLFFDRSLSHNNTISCAMCHVPTQGFTSNELATAVGVEGRTVKRNAPSLLNVGYLNQLFYDIRENSLEQQVWSPLLAKNEMANPSIGFVIDKIKQNDEYNDEFNQVFEQGVSMSTIGEALASYQRSLIAGDSPFDRYWFSGKRDALTSSQIKGLSVFTGKGNCSSCHRIDKEYALFTDEKVHNTGIGFVEDSLTGAQKLFRAHLAEGVSITYDRTHVEPSSEPVPSDLGRYEVTQDPKDRWKFRTPGLRNVALTEPYMHNGSLGTLEDVVSFYDKAENRNGLLDPLIQPLHLSKEEKHNLVNFLKSLTSSNVAELVKLAERN
;
A
#
# COMPACT_ATOMS: atom_id res chain seq x y z
N MET A 1 -13.69 -31.21 85.56
CA MET A 1 -13.50 -29.79 85.95
C MET A 1 -12.58 -29.14 84.93
N ARG A 2 -13.10 -28.13 84.19
CA ARG A 2 -12.45 -27.05 83.42
C ARG A 2 -11.23 -27.33 82.50
N SER A 3 -11.41 -26.88 81.24
CA SER A 3 -10.54 -25.98 80.45
C SER A 3 -9.72 -26.51 79.25
N THR A 4 -10.21 -26.11 78.06
CA THR A 4 -9.55 -25.52 76.86
C THR A 4 -8.44 -26.22 76.07
N VAL A 5 -8.53 -25.97 74.75
CA VAL A 5 -7.91 -26.64 73.60
C VAL A 5 -6.78 -25.79 72.98
N ALA A 6 -5.68 -26.50 72.63
CA ALA A 6 -4.73 -26.39 71.50
C ALA A 6 -3.82 -25.17 71.24
N THR A 7 -2.54 -25.52 70.94
CA THR A 7 -1.75 -25.27 69.69
C THR A 7 -0.43 -24.44 69.79
N ILE A 8 0.58 -24.95 69.05
CA ILE A 8 1.76 -24.31 68.38
C ILE A 8 3.06 -24.13 69.19
N TYR A 9 4.18 -24.25 68.45
CA TYR A 9 5.56 -23.70 68.61
C TYR A 9 6.63 -24.71 69.06
N LEU A 10 7.91 -24.74 68.60
CA LEU A 10 8.77 -23.90 67.74
C LEU A 10 10.16 -24.60 67.65
N MET A 11 11.02 -24.13 66.74
CA MET A 11 12.50 -24.20 66.72
C MET A 11 13.20 -25.51 66.30
N LEU A 12 14.01 -25.45 65.24
CA LEU A 12 15.44 -25.16 65.41
C LEU A 12 16.07 -24.58 64.12
N PHE A 13 16.99 -23.66 64.32
CA PHE A 13 17.56 -22.69 63.37
C PHE A 13 19.11 -22.81 63.40
N CYS A 14 19.77 -22.42 62.31
CA CYS A 14 21.23 -22.20 62.11
C CYS A 14 22.12 -23.46 62.04
N ALA A 15 23.06 -23.59 61.11
CA ALA A 15 23.81 -22.58 60.36
C ALA A 15 24.36 -23.16 59.03
N LEU A 16 24.39 -22.36 57.97
CA LEU A 16 25.60 -22.01 57.20
C LEU A 16 25.21 -21.11 56.01
N CYS A 17 25.80 -19.92 56.01
CA CYS A 17 25.64 -18.90 55.00
C CYS A 17 26.36 -19.24 53.69
N ARG A 18 25.84 -18.63 52.61
CA ARG A 18 26.40 -18.37 51.27
C ARG A 18 26.15 -19.44 50.20
N ALA A 19 25.68 -18.89 49.06
CA ALA A 19 25.44 -19.51 47.77
C ALA A 19 24.20 -20.41 47.66
N HIS A 20 23.00 -19.83 47.84
CA HIS A 20 21.91 -20.22 46.95
C HIS A 20 22.07 -19.39 45.69
N GLY A 21 22.50 -20.07 44.62
CA GLY A 21 22.55 -19.53 43.29
C GLY A 21 21.22 -18.88 42.94
N ASP A 22 21.35 -17.76 42.25
CA ASP A 22 20.30 -17.03 41.56
C ASP A 22 19.62 -18.01 40.59
N THR A 23 18.60 -18.75 41.06
CA THR A 23 17.65 -19.41 40.16
C THR A 23 16.70 -18.32 39.69
N LYS A 24 17.23 -17.40 38.88
CA LYS A 24 16.46 -16.95 37.72
C LYS A 24 16.20 -18.24 36.96
N HIS A 25 15.00 -18.78 37.11
CA HIS A 25 14.42 -19.48 35.99
C HIS A 25 14.56 -18.50 34.83
N ASP A 26 15.48 -18.81 33.92
CA ASP A 26 15.48 -18.25 32.58
C ASP A 26 14.15 -18.70 31.96
N ILE A 27 13.12 -17.92 32.26
CA ILE A 27 11.88 -17.94 31.52
C ILE A 27 12.33 -17.42 30.17
N GLU A 28 12.54 -18.34 29.22
CA GLU A 28 12.66 -17.96 27.82
C GLU A 28 11.56 -16.95 27.53
N PRO A 29 11.89 -15.75 27.02
CA PRO A 29 10.88 -14.73 26.78
C PRO A 29 9.84 -15.33 25.86
N ILE A 30 8.59 -15.37 26.34
CA ILE A 30 7.46 -15.81 25.52
C ILE A 30 7.49 -14.94 24.27
N VAL A 31 7.77 -15.56 23.12
CA VAL A 31 7.71 -14.91 21.81
C VAL A 31 6.24 -14.65 21.52
N LEU A 32 5.75 -13.51 21.97
CA LEU A 32 4.33 -13.13 21.92
C LEU A 32 3.85 -12.75 20.51
N ALA A 33 4.73 -12.72 19.51
CA ALA A 33 4.42 -12.48 18.10
C ALA A 33 5.62 -12.87 17.21
N PRO A 34 5.60 -14.03 16.54
CA PRO A 34 6.65 -14.42 15.60
C PRO A 34 6.81 -13.37 14.48
N GLY A 35 7.99 -12.75 14.39
CA GLY A 35 8.28 -11.68 13.42
C GLY A 35 8.13 -10.25 13.96
N TYR A 36 7.63 -10.06 15.18
CA TYR A 36 7.69 -8.75 15.84
C TYR A 36 9.12 -8.48 16.34
N SER A 37 9.73 -7.41 15.84
CA SER A 37 11.07 -6.98 16.20
C SER A 37 11.05 -5.53 16.69
N GLU A 38 12.16 -5.08 17.30
CA GLU A 38 12.32 -3.67 17.63
C GLU A 38 12.29 -2.81 16.37
N LEU A 39 11.90 -1.55 16.51
CA LEU A 39 11.84 -0.59 15.41
C LEU A 39 13.22 -0.51 14.73
N THR A 40 13.30 -0.90 13.46
CA THR A 40 14.56 -0.96 12.70
C THR A 40 15.03 0.40 12.18
N TYR A 41 14.27 1.45 12.46
CA TYR A 41 14.52 2.83 12.11
C TYR A 41 14.27 3.73 13.33
N ALA A 42 14.85 4.92 13.33
CA ALA A 42 14.58 5.90 14.39
C ALA A 42 13.13 6.37 14.31
N ALA A 43 12.42 6.37 15.44
CA ALA A 43 11.12 7.03 15.53
C ALA A 43 11.26 8.52 15.20
N PRO A 44 10.26 9.14 14.55
CA PRO A 44 10.33 10.54 14.16
C PRO A 44 10.51 11.44 15.39
N GLU A 45 11.22 12.56 15.20
CA GLU A 45 11.44 13.51 16.29
C GLU A 45 10.12 14.15 16.74
N VAL A 46 9.93 14.25 18.05
CA VAL A 46 8.71 14.80 18.63
C VAL A 46 8.51 16.24 18.15
N GLY A 47 7.37 16.53 17.54
CA GLY A 47 7.04 17.85 17.00
C GLY A 47 7.72 18.21 15.67
N SER A 48 8.44 17.28 15.03
CA SER A 48 8.99 17.50 13.68
C SER A 48 7.97 17.28 12.55
N TYR A 49 6.72 16.95 12.91
CA TYR A 49 5.62 16.61 12.02
C TYR A 49 4.31 16.88 12.74
N ASP A 50 3.26 17.15 11.96
CA ASP A 50 1.90 17.29 12.47
C ASP A 50 1.11 16.01 12.20
N LEU A 51 0.26 15.62 13.15
CA LEU A 51 -0.64 14.49 12.93
C LEU A 51 -1.96 15.01 12.34
N PRO A 52 -2.39 14.58 11.15
CA PRO A 52 -3.64 15.10 10.59
C PRO A 52 -4.85 14.71 11.45
N ILE A 53 -5.88 15.55 11.46
CA ILE A 53 -7.19 15.16 12.01
C ILE A 53 -7.85 14.22 10.99
N ILE A 54 -7.99 12.94 11.34
CA ILE A 54 -8.63 11.92 10.48
C ILE A 54 -10.15 12.04 10.55
N LYS A 55 -10.70 12.08 11.77
CA LYS A 55 -12.14 12.21 12.04
C LYS A 55 -12.42 12.49 13.51
N SER A 56 -13.66 12.83 13.86
CA SER A 56 -14.08 12.84 15.27
C SER A 56 -14.20 11.41 15.82
N ALA A 57 -13.72 11.19 17.04
CA ALA A 57 -13.87 9.95 17.77
C ALA A 57 -15.36 9.64 17.96
N THR A 58 -15.77 8.40 17.74
CA THR A 58 -17.18 8.02 17.90
C THR A 58 -17.53 7.75 19.36
N ASP A 59 -18.67 8.27 19.79
CA ASP A 59 -19.20 7.94 21.11
C ASP A 59 -19.99 6.63 21.07
N SER A 60 -19.90 5.86 22.14
CA SER A 60 -20.71 4.67 22.34
C SER A 60 -20.87 4.39 23.83
N GLN A 61 -22.05 3.95 24.21
CA GLN A 61 -22.29 3.55 25.59
C GLN A 61 -21.68 2.18 25.85
N PHE A 62 -20.91 2.09 26.93
CA PHE A 62 -20.23 0.86 27.33
C PHE A 62 -20.57 0.50 28.77
N ILE A 63 -20.29 -0.77 29.12
CA ILE A 63 -20.12 -1.25 30.49
C ILE A 63 -18.63 -1.56 30.68
N ASP A 64 -18.02 -1.01 31.72
CA ASP A 64 -16.63 -1.30 32.04
C ASP A 64 -16.46 -2.66 32.75
N SER A 65 -15.21 -3.09 32.93
CA SER A 65 -14.90 -4.32 33.66
C SER A 65 -15.38 -4.35 35.12
N PHE A 66 -15.80 -3.22 35.69
CA PHE A 66 -16.40 -3.09 37.04
C PHE A 66 -17.93 -3.10 37.05
N GLY A 67 -18.58 -3.09 35.88
CA GLY A 67 -20.03 -3.04 35.75
C GLY A 67 -20.60 -1.63 35.73
N ARG A 68 -19.76 -0.59 35.67
CA ARG A 68 -20.20 0.81 35.57
C ARG A 68 -20.51 1.14 34.12
N GLN A 69 -21.59 1.87 33.91
CA GLN A 69 -21.98 2.38 32.59
C GLN A 69 -21.41 3.78 32.38
N GLY A 70 -21.13 4.12 31.14
CA GLY A 70 -20.68 5.45 30.72
C GLY A 70 -20.57 5.51 29.20
N THR A 71 -20.05 6.61 28.68
CA THR A 71 -19.80 6.76 27.24
C THR A 71 -18.30 6.85 26.93
N LEU A 72 -17.91 6.47 25.71
CA LEU A 72 -16.53 6.58 25.24
C LEU A 72 -16.05 8.03 25.34
N HIS A 73 -16.86 8.99 24.92
CA HIS A 73 -16.51 10.42 25.00
C HIS A 73 -16.21 10.85 26.43
N GLU A 74 -17.08 10.52 27.39
CA GLU A 74 -16.83 10.82 28.81
C GLU A 74 -15.53 10.19 29.32
N ALA A 75 -15.19 8.99 28.85
CA ALA A 75 -13.96 8.31 29.25
C ALA A 75 -12.69 8.95 28.66
N MET A 76 -12.78 9.52 27.45
CA MET A 76 -11.65 10.03 26.65
C MET A 76 -11.43 11.54 26.77
N LEU A 77 -12.47 12.32 27.09
CA LEU A 77 -12.46 13.78 27.03
C LEU A 77 -11.27 14.38 27.81
N GLY A 78 -10.56 15.32 27.18
CA GLY A 78 -9.43 16.02 27.77
C GLY A 78 -8.13 15.22 27.84
N ARG A 79 -8.10 13.98 27.31
CA ARG A 79 -6.92 13.11 27.33
C ARG A 79 -6.59 12.55 25.96
N VAL A 80 -5.30 12.44 25.66
CA VAL A 80 -4.83 11.66 24.51
C VAL A 80 -5.13 10.19 24.80
N THR A 81 -5.96 9.56 23.98
CA THR A 81 -6.40 8.18 24.20
C THR A 81 -5.85 7.25 23.14
N VAL A 82 -5.25 6.13 23.58
CA VAL A 82 -4.91 5.00 22.72
C VAL A 82 -6.01 3.94 22.85
N LEU A 83 -6.82 3.81 21.82
CA LEU A 83 -7.98 2.92 21.75
C LEU A 83 -7.65 1.67 20.93
N SER A 84 -7.88 0.48 21.49
CA SER A 84 -7.74 -0.80 20.79
C SER A 84 -9.06 -1.58 20.80
N PHE A 85 -9.44 -2.19 19.68
CA PHE A 85 -10.54 -3.15 19.64
C PHE A 85 -10.00 -4.56 19.82
N ILE A 86 -10.60 -5.32 20.74
CA ILE A 86 -10.12 -6.66 21.09
C ILE A 86 -11.28 -7.64 21.32
N TYR A 87 -10.94 -8.90 21.50
CA TYR A 87 -11.78 -9.85 22.23
C TYR A 87 -10.88 -10.85 22.95
N THR A 88 -11.31 -11.34 24.11
CA THR A 88 -10.38 -12.05 25.02
C THR A 88 -9.97 -13.44 24.53
N GLN A 89 -10.69 -14.00 23.56
CA GLN A 89 -10.46 -15.34 23.00
C GLN A 89 -9.78 -15.33 21.62
N CYS A 90 -9.09 -14.25 21.26
CA CYS A 90 -8.46 -14.12 19.95
C CYS A 90 -7.34 -15.17 19.72
N PRO A 91 -7.45 -16.03 18.69
CA PRO A 91 -6.44 -17.05 18.39
C PRO A 91 -5.26 -16.52 17.58
N ASP A 92 -5.39 -15.33 16.97
CA ASP A 92 -4.31 -14.68 16.23
C ASP A 92 -3.31 -14.03 17.20
N ILE A 93 -2.14 -14.64 17.33
CA ILE A 93 -1.07 -14.15 18.20
C ILE A 93 -0.53 -12.77 17.75
N ASN A 94 -0.60 -12.46 16.45
CA ASN A 94 -0.22 -11.17 15.88
C ASN A 94 -1.39 -10.16 15.88
N GLY A 95 -2.54 -10.53 16.45
CA GLY A 95 -3.75 -9.72 16.60
C GLY A 95 -3.89 -9.10 17.99
N CYS A 96 -4.98 -9.43 18.70
CA CYS A 96 -5.27 -8.84 20.02
C CYS A 96 -4.15 -9.02 21.07
N PRO A 97 -3.47 -10.19 21.17
CA PRO A 97 -2.35 -10.35 22.10
C PRO A 97 -1.21 -9.36 21.80
N LEU A 98 -0.85 -9.16 20.54
CA LEU A 98 0.16 -8.19 20.12
C LEU A 98 -0.24 -6.75 20.50
N ALA A 99 -1.46 -6.31 20.18
CA ALA A 99 -1.91 -4.97 20.56
C ALA A 99 -1.91 -4.76 22.07
N THR A 100 -2.42 -5.73 22.83
CA THR A 100 -2.45 -5.64 24.29
C THR A 100 -1.04 -5.65 24.88
N PHE A 101 -0.11 -6.40 24.28
CA PHE A 101 1.31 -6.37 24.67
C PHE A 101 1.95 -4.99 24.43
N VAL A 102 1.78 -4.42 23.23
CA VAL A 102 2.35 -3.10 22.87
C VAL A 102 1.76 -1.99 23.74
N LEU A 103 0.45 -1.98 24.00
CA LEU A 103 -0.19 -1.03 24.91
C LEU A 103 0.29 -1.20 26.35
N GLY A 104 0.53 -2.43 26.81
CA GLY A 104 1.10 -2.70 28.13
C GLY A 104 2.52 -2.15 28.28
N GLN A 105 3.35 -2.30 27.24
CA GLN A 105 4.68 -1.66 27.19
C GLN A 105 4.59 -0.14 27.25
N LEU A 106 3.69 0.44 26.46
CA LEU A 106 3.48 1.89 26.41
C LEU A 106 2.97 2.43 27.75
N ALA A 107 1.99 1.77 28.37
CA ALA A 107 1.46 2.11 29.68
C ALA A 107 2.53 2.07 30.77
N LYS A 108 3.42 1.06 30.75
CA LYS A 108 4.56 0.95 31.66
C LYS A 108 5.57 2.10 31.48
N LYS A 109 5.79 2.56 30.23
CA LYS A 109 6.65 3.71 29.93
C LYS A 109 6.03 5.05 30.32
N ILE A 110 4.70 5.19 30.23
CA ILE A 110 3.96 6.42 30.54
C ILE A 110 3.75 6.62 32.04
N GLN A 111 3.45 5.54 32.79
CA GLN A 111 3.11 5.60 34.21
C GLN A 111 4.07 6.44 35.10
N PRO A 112 5.41 6.33 34.99
CA PRO A 112 6.30 7.09 35.88
C PRO A 112 6.42 8.58 35.51
N VAL A 113 5.88 9.02 34.37
CA VAL A 113 6.00 10.40 33.89
C VAL A 113 4.71 11.16 34.19
N GLN A 114 4.72 12.01 35.23
CA GLN A 114 3.52 12.69 35.73
C GLN A 114 2.66 13.35 34.63
N ASN A 115 3.28 14.21 33.80
CA ASN A 115 2.58 14.91 32.71
C ASN A 115 1.97 13.95 31.68
N LEU A 116 2.58 12.79 31.41
CA LEU A 116 2.00 11.81 30.50
C LEU A 116 0.91 10.99 31.20
N SER A 117 1.11 10.61 32.46
CA SER A 117 0.15 9.80 33.23
C SER A 117 -1.17 10.52 33.53
N GLU A 118 -1.14 11.86 33.63
CA GLU A 118 -2.34 12.69 33.83
C GLU A 118 -3.09 12.95 32.51
N ASN A 119 -2.38 13.00 31.38
CA ASN A 119 -2.93 13.40 30.09
C ASN A 119 -3.16 12.26 29.09
N VAL A 120 -2.68 11.04 29.35
CA VAL A 120 -2.81 9.89 28.45
C VAL A 120 -3.64 8.78 29.09
N LYS A 121 -4.56 8.20 28.30
CA LYS A 121 -5.39 7.07 28.73
C LYS A 121 -5.34 5.94 27.71
N PHE A 122 -5.50 4.71 28.19
CA PHE A 122 -5.68 3.54 27.34
C PHE A 122 -7.11 3.01 27.46
N LEU A 123 -7.69 2.59 26.33
CA LEU A 123 -9.01 1.98 26.31
C LEU A 123 -9.01 0.77 25.41
N SER A 124 -9.35 -0.40 25.95
CA SER A 124 -9.53 -1.63 25.19
C SER A 124 -11.00 -1.99 25.13
N TYR A 125 -11.57 -1.92 23.93
CA TYR A 125 -12.98 -2.11 23.66
C TYR A 125 -13.22 -3.52 23.13
N SER A 126 -13.93 -4.34 23.91
CA SER A 126 -14.29 -5.67 23.48
C SER A 126 -15.49 -5.66 22.54
N PHE A 127 -15.42 -6.47 21.48
CA PHE A 127 -16.53 -6.70 20.56
C PHE A 127 -17.19 -8.09 20.67
N ASP A 128 -16.68 -8.99 21.51
CA ASP A 128 -17.26 -10.31 21.75
C ASP A 128 -18.25 -10.29 22.92
N MET A 129 -19.39 -9.65 22.72
CA MET A 129 -20.40 -9.48 23.77
C MET A 129 -20.89 -10.76 24.44
N PRO A 130 -21.14 -11.87 23.73
CA PRO A 130 -21.61 -13.09 24.37
C PRO A 130 -20.62 -13.63 25.42
N ASN A 131 -19.32 -13.50 25.19
CA ASN A 131 -18.30 -14.12 26.04
C ASN A 131 -17.56 -13.15 26.96
N ASP A 132 -17.34 -11.90 26.52
CA ASP A 132 -16.55 -10.91 27.25
C ASP A 132 -17.41 -10.15 28.27
N THR A 133 -17.87 -10.84 29.30
CA THR A 133 -18.56 -10.21 30.45
C THR A 133 -17.61 -9.27 31.23
N PRO A 134 -18.12 -8.31 32.03
CA PRO A 134 -17.27 -7.44 32.86
C PRO A 134 -16.26 -8.21 33.72
N LYS A 135 -16.67 -9.38 34.24
CA LYS A 135 -15.80 -10.28 35.01
C LYS A 135 -14.68 -10.90 34.17
N VAL A 136 -14.98 -11.30 32.92
CA VAL A 136 -13.99 -11.86 31.97
C VAL A 136 -12.99 -10.78 31.56
N LEU A 137 -13.46 -9.59 31.19
CA LEU A 137 -12.61 -8.45 30.85
C LEU A 137 -11.69 -8.06 32.02
N ARG A 138 -12.19 -8.06 33.25
CA ARG A 138 -11.36 -7.79 34.44
C ARG A 138 -10.26 -8.83 34.63
N LYS A 139 -10.54 -10.10 34.32
CA LYS A 139 -9.55 -11.18 34.40
C LYS A 139 -8.50 -11.04 33.30
N TYR A 140 -8.91 -10.73 32.07
CA TYR A 140 -8.01 -10.47 30.95
C TYR A 140 -7.10 -9.27 31.23
N ALA A 141 -7.67 -8.15 31.69
CA ALA A 141 -6.96 -6.93 32.04
C ALA A 141 -5.83 -7.18 33.05
N LYS A 142 -6.06 -7.99 34.09
CA LYS A 142 -5.05 -8.32 35.11
C LYS A 142 -3.77 -8.95 34.54
N SER A 143 -3.84 -9.59 33.38
CA SER A 143 -2.68 -10.23 32.75
C SER A 143 -1.77 -9.26 31.99
N PHE A 144 -2.27 -8.06 31.63
CA PHE A 144 -1.55 -7.13 30.75
C PHE A 144 -1.43 -5.71 31.29
N GLN A 145 -2.37 -5.28 32.14
CA GLN A 145 -2.43 -3.93 32.68
C GLN A 145 -1.40 -3.74 33.81
N PRO A 146 -0.42 -2.82 33.67
CA PRO A 146 0.47 -2.45 34.76
C PRO A 146 -0.31 -1.91 35.97
N THR A 147 0.11 -2.25 37.19
CA THR A 147 -0.56 -1.78 38.41
C THR A 147 -0.49 -0.25 38.49
N GLY A 148 -1.64 0.41 38.50
CA GLY A 148 -1.73 1.88 38.57
C GLY A 148 -1.78 2.61 37.22
N SER A 149 -1.76 1.91 36.08
CA SER A 149 -1.99 2.55 34.77
C SER A 149 -3.47 2.84 34.54
N ASP A 150 -3.81 4.03 34.00
CA ASP A 150 -5.17 4.37 33.58
C ASP A 150 -5.54 3.69 32.25
N TRP A 151 -5.80 2.39 32.33
CA TRP A 151 -6.24 1.55 31.23
C TRP A 151 -7.60 0.94 31.57
N SER A 152 -8.62 1.25 30.77
CA SER A 152 -9.97 0.74 30.92
C SER A 152 -10.27 -0.35 29.89
N PHE A 153 -10.79 -1.50 30.36
CA PHE A 153 -11.33 -2.54 29.51
C PHE A 153 -12.85 -2.47 29.58
N VAL A 154 -13.49 -2.33 28.42
CA VAL A 154 -14.92 -2.06 28.33
C VAL A 154 -15.58 -2.95 27.27
N ARG A 155 -16.89 -3.14 27.39
CA ARG A 155 -17.73 -3.78 26.38
C ARG A 155 -18.90 -2.86 26.03
N PRO A 156 -19.48 -2.95 24.83
CA PRO A 156 -20.75 -2.30 24.51
C PRO A 156 -21.85 -2.64 25.52
N LEU A 157 -22.75 -1.68 25.75
CA LEU A 157 -23.95 -1.86 26.59
C LEU A 157 -24.95 -2.85 25.94
N ASN A 158 -25.04 -2.85 24.61
CA ASN A 158 -25.92 -3.71 23.81
C ASN A 158 -25.44 -3.75 22.35
N GLU A 159 -26.08 -4.58 21.50
CA GLU A 159 -25.73 -4.74 20.07
C GLU A 159 -25.74 -3.43 19.30
N THR A 160 -26.69 -2.53 19.60
CA THR A 160 -26.75 -1.21 18.95
C THR A 160 -25.50 -0.39 19.26
N GLN A 161 -25.01 -0.42 20.50
CA GLN A 161 -23.79 0.27 20.90
C GLN A 161 -22.54 -0.43 20.37
N LEU A 162 -22.55 -1.76 20.24
CA LEU A 162 -21.47 -2.49 19.58
C LEU A 162 -21.35 -2.05 18.12
N SER A 163 -22.45 -2.13 17.38
CA SER A 163 -22.53 -1.72 15.99
C SER A 163 -22.13 -0.25 15.81
N ARG A 164 -22.58 0.64 16.72
CA ARG A 164 -22.17 2.06 16.73
C ARG A 164 -20.67 2.22 16.89
N ALA A 165 -20.05 1.55 17.86
CA ALA A 165 -18.60 1.65 18.08
C ALA A 165 -17.81 1.04 16.90
N LEU A 166 -18.17 -0.15 16.43
CA LEU A 166 -17.50 -0.81 15.33
C LEU A 166 -17.60 0.00 14.03
N THR A 167 -18.80 0.48 13.69
CA THR A 167 -19.01 1.33 12.51
C THR A 167 -18.25 2.66 12.67
N GLY A 168 -18.38 3.29 13.83
CA GLY A 168 -17.76 4.58 14.13
C GLY A 168 -16.24 4.58 14.05
N TYR A 169 -15.59 3.50 14.47
CA TYR A 169 -14.14 3.32 14.34
C TYR A 169 -13.74 2.46 13.13
N SER A 170 -14.67 2.22 12.20
CA SER A 170 -14.45 1.49 10.95
C SER A 170 -13.80 0.10 11.16
N GLN A 171 -14.26 -0.60 12.19
CA GLN A 171 -13.87 -1.96 12.55
C GLN A 171 -14.84 -2.95 11.91
N SER A 172 -14.34 -3.82 11.04
CA SER A 172 -15.12 -4.93 10.51
C SER A 172 -14.84 -6.17 11.35
N VAL A 173 -15.90 -6.78 11.87
CA VAL A 173 -15.85 -7.98 12.69
C VAL A 173 -16.69 -9.04 11.97
N GLN A 174 -16.04 -10.07 11.41
CA GLN A 174 -16.73 -11.19 10.77
C GLN A 174 -16.75 -12.39 11.73
N VAL A 175 -17.93 -12.96 11.98
CA VAL A 175 -18.11 -14.10 12.88
C VAL A 175 -18.22 -15.38 12.05
N SER A 176 -17.28 -16.30 12.22
CA SER A 176 -17.30 -17.64 11.63
C SER A 176 -17.59 -18.69 12.72
N ASP A 177 -18.47 -19.64 12.42
CA ASP A 177 -18.91 -20.72 13.31
C ASP A 177 -19.39 -20.28 14.70
N GLY A 178 -19.92 -19.05 14.82
CA GLY A 178 -20.47 -18.49 16.06
C GLY A 178 -19.44 -18.08 17.13
N HIS A 179 -18.14 -18.31 16.90
CA HIS A 179 -17.09 -18.10 17.91
C HIS A 179 -15.76 -17.55 17.38
N THR A 180 -15.51 -17.62 16.07
CA THR A 180 -14.23 -17.16 15.48
C THR A 180 -14.42 -15.81 14.84
N PHE A 181 -13.82 -14.77 15.43
CA PHE A 181 -13.87 -13.42 14.87
C PHE A 181 -12.66 -13.15 13.96
N SER A 182 -12.89 -12.94 12.67
CA SER A 182 -11.88 -12.33 11.79
C SER A 182 -12.01 -10.82 11.91
N HIS A 183 -10.97 -10.18 12.46
CA HIS A 183 -10.88 -8.72 12.55
C HIS A 183 -9.44 -8.29 12.25
N ILE A 184 -9.29 -7.17 11.56
CA ILE A 184 -7.98 -6.57 11.26
C ILE A 184 -7.55 -5.80 12.51
N LEU A 185 -6.39 -6.14 13.08
CA LEU A 185 -5.85 -5.43 14.23
C LEU A 185 -5.62 -3.95 13.89
N ARG A 186 -6.30 -3.06 14.62
CA ARG A 186 -6.17 -1.61 14.52
C ARG A 186 -6.09 -0.99 15.91
N VAL A 187 -5.10 -0.14 16.12
CA VAL A 187 -4.99 0.72 17.31
C VAL A 187 -5.17 2.17 16.87
N VAL A 188 -6.01 2.92 17.56
CA VAL A 188 -6.43 4.27 17.19
C VAL A 188 -5.85 5.26 18.20
N LEU A 189 -5.19 6.30 17.71
CA LEU A 189 -4.76 7.44 18.52
C LEU A 189 -5.79 8.57 18.44
N ILE A 190 -6.21 9.07 19.59
CA ILE A 190 -7.24 10.12 19.74
C ILE A 190 -6.67 11.26 20.58
N ASP A 191 -6.87 12.51 20.18
CA ASP A 191 -6.42 13.69 20.93
C ASP A 191 -7.40 14.14 22.04
N GLN A 192 -7.04 15.19 22.76
CA GLN A 192 -7.80 15.73 23.90
C GLN A 192 -9.15 16.32 23.48
N GLN A 193 -9.29 16.69 22.20
CA GLN A 193 -10.48 17.26 21.56
C GLN A 193 -11.35 16.17 20.90
N LEU A 194 -11.09 14.90 21.21
CA LEU A 194 -11.81 13.75 20.68
C LEU A 194 -11.69 13.64 19.15
N LYS A 195 -10.53 13.96 18.59
CA LYS A 195 -10.22 13.72 17.17
C LYS A 195 -9.28 12.54 17.04
N VAL A 196 -9.58 11.64 16.12
CA VAL A 196 -8.69 10.56 15.69
C VAL A 196 -7.55 11.18 14.90
N ARG A 197 -6.31 10.90 15.30
CA ARG A 197 -5.09 11.49 14.73
C ARG A 197 -4.20 10.48 14.01
N ASN A 198 -4.30 9.20 14.37
CA ASN A 198 -3.61 8.11 13.66
C ASN A 198 -4.31 6.76 13.86
N ILE A 199 -4.08 5.80 12.94
CA ILE A 199 -4.56 4.42 13.04
C ILE A 199 -3.41 3.47 12.67
N TYR A 200 -2.91 2.71 13.64
CA TYR A 200 -1.79 1.79 13.47
C TYR A 200 -2.28 0.39 13.06
N SER A 201 -1.57 -0.22 12.11
CA SER A 201 -1.70 -1.63 11.73
C SER A 201 -0.56 -2.48 12.32
N THR A 202 -0.64 -3.80 12.19
CA THR A 202 0.37 -4.76 12.69
C THR A 202 1.81 -4.42 12.29
N ALA A 203 2.03 -3.94 11.07
CA ALA A 203 3.35 -3.59 10.54
C ALA A 203 3.95 -2.29 11.12
N PHE A 204 3.14 -1.46 11.79
CA PHE A 204 3.55 -0.16 12.35
C PHE A 204 3.19 -0.01 13.83
N LEU A 205 2.80 -1.09 14.49
CA LEU A 205 2.37 -1.09 15.89
C LEU A 205 3.57 -1.22 16.84
N HIS A 206 4.36 -0.15 16.94
CA HIS A 206 5.53 -0.07 17.81
C HIS A 206 5.33 0.97 18.91
N SER A 207 5.78 0.64 20.14
CA SER A 207 5.59 1.51 21.30
C SER A 207 6.32 2.85 21.16
N GLU A 208 7.41 2.87 20.42
CA GLU A 208 8.30 4.00 20.12
C GLU A 208 7.60 5.00 19.18
N THR A 209 6.97 4.50 18.12
CA THR A 209 6.20 5.32 17.16
C THR A 209 5.01 5.96 17.86
N ILE A 210 4.21 5.18 18.60
CA ILE A 210 3.04 5.69 19.31
C ILE A 210 3.44 6.70 20.40
N MET A 211 4.55 6.45 21.11
CA MET A 211 5.07 7.40 22.11
C MET A 211 5.44 8.75 21.48
N SER A 212 6.05 8.75 20.29
CA SER A 212 6.42 9.98 19.58
C SER A 212 5.17 10.74 19.17
N ASP A 213 4.18 10.05 18.60
CA ASP A 213 2.90 10.63 18.22
C ASP A 213 2.15 11.24 19.42
N ILE A 214 2.09 10.54 20.55
CA ILE A 214 1.46 11.05 21.79
C ILE A 214 2.13 12.37 22.23
N LYS A 215 3.46 12.41 22.24
CA LYS A 215 4.19 13.61 22.66
C LYS A 215 4.00 14.76 21.68
N THR A 216 3.94 14.48 20.38
CA THR A 216 3.62 15.47 19.35
C THR A 216 2.26 16.11 19.61
N LEU A 217 1.20 15.31 19.87
CA LEU A 217 -0.14 15.84 20.19
C LEU A 217 -0.17 16.70 21.46
N LEU A 218 0.57 16.31 22.50
CA LEU A 218 0.65 17.09 23.73
C LEU A 218 1.42 18.40 23.54
N ASN A 219 2.28 18.50 22.53
CA ASN A 219 3.00 19.72 22.18
C ASN A 219 2.15 20.66 21.32
N GLU A 220 1.37 20.15 20.38
CA GLU A 220 0.47 20.95 19.52
C GLU A 220 -0.52 21.80 20.36
N ASN A 221 -1.08 21.19 21.41
CA ASN A 221 -2.03 21.88 22.29
C ASN A 221 -1.39 22.97 23.17
N ASN A 222 -0.07 23.06 23.23
CA ASN A 222 0.65 24.17 23.88
C ASN A 222 0.94 25.36 22.93
N ILE A 223 0.69 25.21 21.61
CA ILE A 223 1.02 26.23 20.60
C ILE A 223 -0.23 27.02 20.17
N ALA A 224 -1.44 26.46 20.33
CA ALA A 224 -2.69 27.01 19.81
C ALA A 224 -3.31 28.19 20.60
N ASP A 225 -2.54 28.92 21.43
CA ASP A 225 -3.04 30.06 22.21
C ASP A 225 -2.53 31.43 21.71
N ASN A 226 -2.02 31.53 20.47
CA ASN A 226 -1.65 32.83 19.90
C ASN A 226 -1.96 32.97 18.40
N GLN A 227 -2.92 33.87 18.15
CA GLN A 227 -3.13 34.76 17.00
C GLN A 227 -4.02 34.34 15.80
N HIS A 228 -5.17 35.02 15.73
CA HIS A 228 -5.85 35.54 14.53
C HIS A 228 -4.94 36.46 13.71
N ASP A 229 -5.00 36.41 12.37
CA ASP A 229 -5.83 37.30 11.55
C ASP A 229 -5.66 36.99 10.04
N SER A 230 -6.65 37.45 9.28
CA SER A 230 -6.90 37.29 7.84
C SER A 230 -5.76 37.59 6.87
N ASP A 231 -5.68 36.84 5.76
CA ASP A 231 -5.83 37.43 4.41
C ASP A 231 -6.00 36.37 3.31
N TYR A 232 -6.95 36.63 2.42
CA TYR A 232 -7.28 35.87 1.21
C TYR A 232 -6.14 35.96 0.18
N TRP A 233 -5.70 34.84 -0.41
CA TRP A 233 -4.97 34.82 -1.67
C TRP A 233 -5.53 33.79 -2.65
N ASP A 234 -5.98 34.32 -3.79
CA ASP A 234 -6.29 33.63 -5.06
C ASP A 234 -4.97 33.25 -5.72
N ASP A 235 -4.76 31.96 -6.00
CA ASP A 235 -3.61 31.49 -6.78
C ASP A 235 -4.00 30.42 -7.80
N SER A 236 -5.01 30.75 -8.61
CA SER A 236 -5.39 29.98 -9.80
C SER A 236 -4.53 30.30 -11.04
N GLN A 237 -3.43 31.06 -10.90
CA GLN A 237 -2.54 31.43 -12.02
C GLN A 237 -1.14 30.80 -11.98
N ALA A 238 -0.69 30.23 -10.86
CA ALA A 238 0.65 29.61 -10.77
C ALA A 238 0.82 28.26 -11.53
N LEU A 239 -0.25 27.65 -12.04
CA LEU A 239 -0.19 26.41 -12.85
C LEU A 239 -0.20 26.63 -14.37
N ALA A 240 -0.35 27.88 -14.83
CA ALA A 240 -0.45 28.19 -16.26
C ALA A 240 0.88 28.66 -16.89
N GLU A 241 1.81 29.22 -16.12
CA GLU A 241 2.97 29.94 -16.69
C GLU A 241 4.28 29.15 -16.80
N ASN A 242 4.35 27.90 -16.31
CA ASN A 242 5.52 27.01 -16.52
C ASN A 242 5.33 25.97 -17.65
N ASN A 243 4.27 26.07 -18.45
CA ASN A 243 3.80 24.97 -19.31
C ASN A 243 4.36 24.95 -20.76
N VAL A 244 5.63 25.31 -20.97
CA VAL A 244 6.25 25.31 -22.33
C VAL A 244 7.54 24.47 -22.44
N MET A 245 8.05 23.86 -21.37
CA MET A 245 9.31 23.09 -21.46
C MET A 245 9.24 21.55 -21.41
N MET A 246 8.06 20.90 -21.39
CA MET A 246 7.98 19.44 -21.18
C MET A 246 7.15 18.62 -22.18
N SER A 247 6.95 19.10 -23.41
CA SER A 247 6.23 18.36 -24.47
C SER A 247 7.13 17.70 -25.52
N LEU A 248 8.46 17.83 -25.43
CA LEU A 248 9.35 17.34 -26.48
C LEU A 248 9.29 15.80 -26.57
N GLY A 249 8.99 15.31 -27.77
CA GLY A 249 8.87 13.89 -28.09
C GLY A 249 7.53 13.24 -27.72
N LEU A 250 6.60 14.00 -27.15
CA LEU A 250 5.24 13.55 -26.85
C LEU A 250 4.23 14.14 -27.85
N PRO A 251 3.05 13.52 -28.03
CA PRO A 251 2.01 14.09 -28.87
C PRO A 251 1.62 15.51 -28.43
N ARG A 252 1.43 16.41 -29.41
CA ARG A 252 1.14 17.84 -29.17
C ARG A 252 -0.12 18.10 -28.36
N LYS A 253 -1.15 17.25 -28.53
CA LYS A 253 -2.39 17.37 -27.78
C LYS A 253 -2.15 16.83 -26.37
N SER A 254 -2.04 17.73 -25.40
CA SER A 254 -1.92 17.33 -24.00
C SER A 254 -3.13 16.50 -23.56
N PRO A 255 -2.95 15.31 -22.97
CA PRO A 255 -4.03 14.53 -22.40
C PRO A 255 -4.78 15.31 -21.33
N LEU A 256 -4.10 16.20 -20.61
CA LEU A 256 -4.69 17.00 -19.56
C LEU A 256 -5.67 18.07 -20.08
N SER A 257 -5.72 18.34 -21.39
CA SER A 257 -6.63 19.34 -21.95
C SER A 257 -8.12 19.02 -21.73
N VAL A 258 -8.45 17.79 -21.35
CA VAL A 258 -9.83 17.36 -21.03
C VAL A 258 -10.13 17.35 -19.54
N ALA A 259 -9.14 17.64 -18.68
CA ALA A 259 -9.31 17.67 -17.24
C ALA A 259 -9.98 18.97 -16.78
N ARG A 260 -10.78 18.88 -15.72
CA ARG A 260 -11.42 20.04 -15.11
C ARG A 260 -10.48 20.71 -14.10
N PRO A 261 -10.63 22.02 -13.85
CA PRO A 261 -9.97 22.66 -12.71
C PRO A 261 -10.27 21.88 -11.42
N GLY A 262 -9.23 21.61 -10.62
CA GLY A 262 -9.34 20.85 -9.36
C GLY A 262 -9.42 19.32 -9.50
N SER A 263 -9.77 18.77 -10.67
CA SER A 263 -9.93 17.31 -10.81
C SER A 263 -8.62 16.53 -10.70
N VAL A 264 -7.49 17.15 -11.00
CA VAL A 264 -6.15 16.56 -10.83
C VAL A 264 -5.82 16.37 -9.35
N GLU A 265 -6.07 17.38 -8.52
CA GLU A 265 -5.75 17.32 -7.09
C GLU A 265 -6.68 16.35 -6.36
N LEU A 266 -7.99 16.42 -6.65
CA LEU A 266 -8.95 15.44 -6.16
C LEU A 266 -8.58 14.01 -6.61
N GLY A 267 -8.20 13.84 -7.87
CA GLY A 267 -7.72 12.56 -8.41
C GLY A 267 -6.45 12.06 -7.71
N LYS A 268 -5.51 12.95 -7.41
CA LYS A 268 -4.28 12.64 -6.68
C LYS A 268 -4.62 12.15 -5.27
N ARG A 269 -5.45 12.88 -4.53
CA ARG A 269 -5.89 12.46 -3.19
C ARG A 269 -6.48 11.05 -3.21
N LEU A 270 -7.42 10.79 -4.11
CA LEU A 270 -8.02 9.46 -4.31
C LEU A 270 -6.97 8.40 -4.65
N PHE A 271 -5.99 8.72 -5.48
CA PHE A 271 -4.94 7.78 -5.91
C PHE A 271 -4.07 7.26 -4.75
N PHE A 272 -3.79 8.11 -3.76
CA PHE A 272 -3.02 7.74 -2.57
C PHE A 272 -3.88 7.20 -1.42
N ASP A 273 -5.21 7.37 -1.49
CA ASP A 273 -6.13 7.00 -0.43
C ASP A 273 -6.37 5.49 -0.35
N ARG A 274 -5.83 4.87 0.71
CA ARG A 274 -5.99 3.45 0.99
C ARG A 274 -7.42 3.10 1.39
N SER A 275 -8.19 4.08 1.86
CA SER A 275 -9.59 3.90 2.19
C SER A 275 -10.40 3.45 0.99
N LEU A 276 -9.96 3.69 -0.25
CA LEU A 276 -10.69 3.23 -1.42
C LEU A 276 -10.72 1.71 -1.60
N SER A 277 -9.83 0.92 -0.99
CA SER A 277 -9.96 -0.55 -1.03
C SER A 277 -10.97 -1.07 -0.03
N HIS A 278 -11.53 -2.25 -0.26
CA HIS A 278 -12.58 -2.86 0.54
C HIS A 278 -12.31 -2.82 2.05
N ASN A 279 -11.10 -3.19 2.43
CA ASN A 279 -10.63 -3.26 3.80
C ASN A 279 -9.76 -2.06 4.23
N ASN A 280 -9.68 -1.00 3.41
CA ASN A 280 -8.92 0.23 3.64
C ASN A 280 -7.38 0.04 3.72
N THR A 281 -6.82 -0.98 3.06
CA THR A 281 -5.38 -1.29 3.13
C THR A 281 -4.62 -1.06 1.85
N ILE A 282 -5.27 -0.84 0.71
CA ILE A 282 -4.61 -0.72 -0.60
C ILE A 282 -5.03 0.60 -1.26
N SER A 283 -4.06 1.35 -1.79
CA SER A 283 -4.31 2.47 -2.70
C SER A 283 -3.62 2.21 -4.03
N CYS A 284 -3.95 3.01 -5.06
CA CYS A 284 -3.32 2.88 -6.37
C CYS A 284 -1.79 3.06 -6.26
N ALA A 285 -1.34 4.00 -5.43
CA ALA A 285 0.07 4.31 -5.20
C ALA A 285 0.91 3.16 -4.60
N MET A 286 0.28 2.13 -4.04
CA MET A 286 1.00 0.96 -3.52
C MET A 286 1.48 0.00 -4.61
N CYS A 287 0.76 -0.05 -5.74
CA CYS A 287 1.16 -0.82 -6.92
C CYS A 287 1.81 0.06 -8.00
N HIS A 288 1.53 1.36 -7.97
CA HIS A 288 2.05 2.36 -8.89
C HIS A 288 2.86 3.41 -8.13
N VAL A 289 3.99 2.96 -7.57
CA VAL A 289 4.83 3.73 -6.65
C VAL A 289 5.56 4.84 -7.41
N PRO A 290 5.38 6.13 -7.05
CA PRO A 290 5.99 7.25 -7.78
C PRO A 290 7.51 7.11 -7.94
N THR A 291 8.22 6.81 -6.86
CA THR A 291 9.70 6.68 -6.82
C THR A 291 10.23 5.53 -7.67
N GLN A 292 9.38 4.59 -8.07
CA GLN A 292 9.71 3.45 -8.91
C GLN A 292 9.23 3.64 -10.36
N GLY A 293 9.00 4.89 -10.80
CA GLY A 293 8.48 5.16 -12.14
C GLY A 293 6.98 4.88 -12.28
N PHE A 294 6.22 5.03 -11.19
CA PHE A 294 4.78 4.75 -11.11
C PHE A 294 4.42 3.28 -11.45
N THR A 295 5.26 2.35 -10.99
CA THR A 295 5.08 0.89 -11.02
C THR A 295 5.53 0.29 -9.68
N SER A 296 5.71 -1.02 -9.60
CA SER A 296 6.20 -1.75 -8.44
C SER A 296 7.34 -2.67 -8.88
N ASN A 297 8.55 -2.37 -8.41
CA ASN A 297 9.79 -3.04 -8.81
C ASN A 297 10.24 -4.12 -7.80
N GLU A 298 9.66 -4.12 -6.60
CA GLU A 298 10.05 -5.03 -5.52
C GLU A 298 9.64 -6.49 -5.79
N LEU A 299 8.64 -6.70 -6.64
CA LEU A 299 8.08 -8.01 -6.95
C LEU A 299 7.80 -8.15 -8.45
N ALA A 300 7.85 -9.38 -8.96
CA ALA A 300 7.46 -9.69 -10.34
C ALA A 300 6.02 -9.25 -10.64
N THR A 301 5.12 -9.50 -9.69
CA THR A 301 3.73 -9.08 -9.74
C THR A 301 3.30 -8.49 -8.39
N ALA A 302 2.40 -7.51 -8.43
CA ALA A 302 1.97 -6.80 -7.23
C ALA A 302 1.13 -7.69 -6.29
N VAL A 303 0.98 -7.23 -5.04
CA VAL A 303 0.20 -7.92 -4.01
C VAL A 303 -0.93 -7.01 -3.56
N GLY A 304 -2.17 -7.45 -3.74
CA GLY A 304 -3.36 -6.72 -3.33
C GLY A 304 -3.84 -7.07 -1.92
N VAL A 305 -5.13 -6.85 -1.70
CA VAL A 305 -5.81 -7.07 -0.41
C VAL A 305 -5.58 -8.50 0.10
N GLU A 306 -5.21 -8.61 1.39
CA GLU A 306 -4.97 -9.87 2.12
C GLU A 306 -3.82 -10.71 1.55
N GLY A 307 -2.83 -10.08 0.91
CA GLY A 307 -1.66 -10.79 0.40
C GLY A 307 -1.91 -11.53 -0.92
N ARG A 308 -3.05 -11.28 -1.59
CA ARG A 308 -3.37 -11.92 -2.86
C ARG A 308 -2.50 -11.36 -3.97
N THR A 309 -1.68 -12.22 -4.56
CA THR A 309 -0.83 -11.87 -5.70
C THR A 309 -1.68 -11.65 -6.96
N VAL A 310 -1.35 -10.64 -7.76
CA VAL A 310 -1.92 -10.47 -9.10
C VAL A 310 -1.14 -11.28 -10.14
N LYS A 311 -1.78 -11.66 -11.24
CA LYS A 311 -1.14 -12.46 -12.30
C LYS A 311 -0.22 -11.66 -13.23
N ARG A 312 -0.30 -10.33 -13.21
CA ARG A 312 0.47 -9.45 -14.11
C ARG A 312 1.30 -8.43 -13.34
N ASN A 313 2.45 -8.08 -13.89
CA ASN A 313 3.27 -6.97 -13.45
C ASN A 313 2.48 -5.65 -13.56
N ALA A 314 2.68 -4.72 -12.63
CA ALA A 314 2.00 -3.42 -12.67
C ALA A 314 2.66 -2.52 -13.73
N PRO A 315 1.97 -2.08 -14.79
CA PRO A 315 2.60 -1.19 -15.78
C PRO A 315 2.84 0.21 -15.19
N SER A 316 3.84 0.93 -15.71
CA SER A 316 4.03 2.34 -15.38
C SER A 316 2.83 3.19 -15.82
N LEU A 317 2.45 4.16 -15.00
CA LEU A 317 1.42 5.17 -15.34
C LEU A 317 2.00 6.43 -16.01
N LEU A 318 3.31 6.55 -16.15
CA LEU A 318 3.92 7.67 -16.85
C LEU A 318 3.46 7.69 -18.31
N ASN A 319 2.94 8.82 -18.78
CA ASN A 319 2.38 9.04 -20.11
C ASN A 319 1.14 8.19 -20.44
N VAL A 320 0.48 7.55 -19.46
CA VAL A 320 -0.69 6.69 -19.70
C VAL A 320 -1.86 7.45 -20.34
N GLY A 321 -1.95 8.77 -20.10
CA GLY A 321 -2.94 9.65 -20.71
C GLY A 321 -2.91 9.71 -22.24
N TYR A 322 -1.82 9.29 -22.88
CA TYR A 322 -1.71 9.23 -24.34
C TYR A 322 -2.15 7.91 -24.96
N LEU A 323 -2.43 6.87 -24.15
CA LEU A 323 -2.83 5.55 -24.64
C LEU A 323 -4.33 5.49 -24.93
N ASN A 324 -4.69 4.74 -25.97
CA ASN A 324 -6.07 4.44 -26.33
C ASN A 324 -6.49 3.01 -25.95
N GLN A 325 -5.52 2.13 -25.71
CA GLN A 325 -5.73 0.73 -25.34
C GLN A 325 -5.04 0.45 -24.00
N LEU A 326 -5.84 0.14 -22.98
CA LEU A 326 -5.41 -0.03 -21.59
C LEU A 326 -5.40 -1.50 -21.18
N PHE A 327 -4.66 -1.81 -20.11
CA PHE A 327 -4.25 -3.18 -19.75
C PHE A 327 -3.36 -3.87 -20.79
N TYR A 328 -2.77 -5.00 -20.39
CA TYR A 328 -1.98 -5.83 -21.30
C TYR A 328 -2.86 -6.62 -22.30
N ASP A 329 -4.14 -6.85 -22.01
CA ASP A 329 -5.08 -7.59 -22.88
C ASP A 329 -6.06 -6.69 -23.63
N ILE A 330 -5.83 -5.37 -23.58
CA ILE A 330 -6.62 -4.33 -24.27
C ILE A 330 -8.13 -4.44 -24.03
N ARG A 331 -8.52 -4.82 -22.80
CA ARG A 331 -9.92 -4.96 -22.40
C ARG A 331 -10.62 -3.63 -22.12
N GLU A 332 -9.86 -2.53 -22.07
CA GLU A 332 -10.37 -1.22 -21.72
C GLU A 332 -9.76 -0.13 -22.63
N ASN A 333 -10.51 0.93 -22.89
CA ASN A 333 -10.10 2.02 -23.79
C ASN A 333 -10.27 3.43 -23.19
N SER A 334 -10.73 3.52 -21.94
CA SER A 334 -10.89 4.79 -21.22
C SER A 334 -10.29 4.68 -19.82
N LEU A 335 -9.51 5.68 -19.42
CA LEU A 335 -8.96 5.76 -18.06
C LEU A 335 -10.08 5.87 -17.01
N GLU A 336 -11.16 6.57 -17.34
CA GLU A 336 -12.34 6.72 -16.48
C GLU A 336 -13.04 5.40 -16.20
N GLN A 337 -12.95 4.44 -17.11
CA GLN A 337 -13.50 3.09 -16.93
C GLN A 337 -12.47 2.12 -16.34
N GLN A 338 -11.20 2.26 -16.74
CA GLN A 338 -10.09 1.41 -16.30
C GLN A 338 -9.98 1.33 -14.78
N VAL A 339 -10.18 2.45 -14.08
CA VAL A 339 -10.05 2.53 -12.62
C VAL A 339 -11.01 1.61 -11.86
N TRP A 340 -12.14 1.21 -12.47
CA TRP A 340 -13.11 0.32 -11.84
C TRP A 340 -12.62 -1.12 -11.76
N SER A 341 -11.78 -1.57 -12.70
CA SER A 341 -11.20 -2.91 -12.64
C SER A 341 -10.37 -3.16 -11.37
N PRO A 342 -9.33 -2.36 -11.03
CA PRO A 342 -8.55 -2.56 -9.81
C PRO A 342 -9.38 -2.33 -8.55
N LEU A 343 -10.31 -1.36 -8.57
CA LEU A 343 -11.21 -1.07 -7.45
C LEU A 343 -12.07 -2.30 -7.08
N LEU A 344 -12.52 -3.07 -8.06
CA LEU A 344 -13.44 -4.21 -7.87
C LEU A 344 -12.74 -5.58 -7.87
N ALA A 345 -11.52 -5.69 -8.40
CA ALA A 345 -10.81 -6.95 -8.50
C ALA A 345 -10.46 -7.50 -7.11
N LYS A 346 -10.86 -8.76 -6.85
CA LYS A 346 -10.75 -9.43 -5.54
C LYS A 346 -9.31 -9.58 -5.04
N ASN A 347 -8.36 -9.64 -5.96
CA ASN A 347 -6.93 -9.74 -5.70
C ASN A 347 -6.19 -8.40 -5.81
N GLU A 348 -6.93 -7.29 -5.95
CA GLU A 348 -6.40 -5.93 -5.96
C GLU A 348 -7.03 -5.14 -4.80
N MET A 349 -8.01 -4.28 -5.05
CA MET A 349 -8.66 -3.46 -4.01
C MET A 349 -9.97 -4.07 -3.47
N ALA A 350 -10.48 -5.13 -4.12
CA ALA A 350 -11.50 -6.06 -3.62
C ALA A 350 -12.87 -5.46 -3.23
N ASN A 351 -13.25 -4.27 -3.70
CA ASN A 351 -14.57 -3.72 -3.38
C ASN A 351 -15.69 -4.59 -3.99
N PRO A 352 -16.80 -4.79 -3.26
CA PRO A 352 -17.86 -5.69 -3.70
C PRO A 352 -18.71 -5.13 -4.85
N SER A 353 -18.73 -3.81 -5.05
CA SER A 353 -19.48 -3.15 -6.12
C SER A 353 -19.03 -1.70 -6.33
N ILE A 354 -19.42 -1.13 -7.47
CA ILE A 354 -19.25 0.31 -7.78
C ILE A 354 -20.01 1.15 -6.74
N GLY A 355 -21.24 0.75 -6.40
CA GLY A 355 -22.05 1.44 -5.40
C GLY A 355 -21.35 1.53 -4.04
N PHE A 356 -20.68 0.46 -3.61
CA PHE A 356 -19.90 0.46 -2.36
C PHE A 356 -18.79 1.51 -2.37
N VAL A 357 -18.06 1.66 -3.48
CA VAL A 357 -17.01 2.68 -3.61
C VAL A 357 -17.61 4.09 -3.63
N ILE A 358 -18.70 4.30 -4.38
CA ILE A 358 -19.42 5.58 -4.40
C ILE A 358 -19.88 5.95 -3.00
N ASP A 359 -20.52 5.03 -2.29
CA ASP A 359 -21.03 5.27 -0.94
C ASP A 359 -19.89 5.55 0.04
N LYS A 360 -18.73 4.91 -0.14
CA LYS A 360 -17.54 5.15 0.68
C LYS A 360 -17.00 6.56 0.51
N ILE A 361 -16.92 7.05 -0.72
CA ILE A 361 -16.49 8.42 -1.02
C ILE A 361 -17.56 9.41 -0.53
N LYS A 362 -18.85 9.10 -0.74
CA LYS A 362 -19.97 9.90 -0.22
C LYS A 362 -20.09 9.94 1.30
N GLN A 363 -19.46 9.03 2.02
CA GLN A 363 -19.45 9.02 3.48
C GLN A 363 -18.30 9.88 4.05
N ASN A 364 -17.42 10.39 3.20
CA ASN A 364 -16.40 11.35 3.56
C ASN A 364 -16.89 12.76 3.16
N ASP A 365 -17.24 13.58 4.15
CA ASP A 365 -17.75 14.94 3.93
C ASP A 365 -16.77 15.81 3.15
N GLU A 366 -15.47 15.65 3.39
CA GLU A 366 -14.42 16.39 2.68
C GLU A 366 -14.41 16.03 1.19
N TYR A 367 -14.50 14.74 0.86
CA TYR A 367 -14.64 14.33 -0.53
C TYR A 367 -15.97 14.79 -1.12
N ASN A 368 -17.09 14.74 -0.40
CA ASN A 368 -18.34 15.28 -0.94
C ASN A 368 -18.20 16.74 -1.32
N ASP A 369 -17.61 17.56 -0.45
CA ASP A 369 -17.41 18.98 -0.71
C ASP A 369 -16.49 19.21 -1.90
N GLU A 370 -15.36 18.51 -1.97
CA GLU A 370 -14.45 18.58 -3.12
C GLU A 370 -15.11 18.12 -4.43
N PHE A 371 -15.84 17.01 -4.39
CA PHE A 371 -16.56 16.53 -5.57
C PHE A 371 -17.64 17.50 -6.01
N ASN A 372 -18.36 18.15 -5.08
CA ASN A 372 -19.37 19.16 -5.42
C ASN A 372 -18.75 20.47 -5.92
N GLN A 373 -17.51 20.78 -5.51
CA GLN A 373 -16.75 21.93 -6.03
C GLN A 373 -16.23 21.66 -7.45
N VAL A 374 -15.78 20.44 -7.74
CA VAL A 374 -15.17 20.08 -9.03
C VAL A 374 -16.22 19.64 -10.06
N PHE A 375 -17.28 18.97 -9.62
CA PHE A 375 -18.29 18.35 -10.49
C PHE A 375 -19.71 18.69 -10.05
N GLU A 376 -20.51 19.25 -10.96
CA GLU A 376 -21.94 19.54 -10.72
C GLU A 376 -22.75 18.29 -10.33
N GLN A 377 -22.34 17.11 -10.80
CA GLN A 377 -22.98 15.84 -10.51
C GLN A 377 -22.62 15.27 -9.12
N GLY A 378 -21.65 15.89 -8.43
CA GLY A 378 -21.09 15.40 -7.16
C GLY A 378 -20.43 14.03 -7.31
N VAL A 379 -20.41 13.24 -6.24
CA VAL A 379 -19.81 11.89 -6.23
C VAL A 379 -20.67 10.91 -7.05
N SER A 380 -20.10 10.36 -8.12
CA SER A 380 -20.73 9.39 -9.01
C SER A 380 -19.68 8.50 -9.68
N MET A 381 -20.12 7.41 -10.33
CA MET A 381 -19.21 6.54 -11.09
C MET A 381 -18.40 7.33 -12.13
N SER A 382 -19.04 8.25 -12.86
CA SER A 382 -18.37 9.04 -13.89
C SER A 382 -17.36 10.03 -13.30
N THR A 383 -17.74 10.74 -12.24
CA THR A 383 -16.87 11.79 -11.65
C THR A 383 -15.68 11.21 -10.90
N ILE A 384 -15.83 10.05 -10.24
CA ILE A 384 -14.71 9.32 -9.63
C ILE A 384 -13.73 8.86 -10.72
N GLY A 385 -14.26 8.27 -11.80
CA GLY A 385 -13.46 7.90 -12.97
C GLY A 385 -12.71 9.09 -13.56
N GLU A 386 -13.39 10.21 -13.74
CA GLU A 386 -12.82 11.44 -14.29
C GLU A 386 -11.74 12.05 -13.40
N ALA A 387 -11.93 12.06 -12.07
CA ALA A 387 -10.92 12.56 -11.13
C ALA A 387 -9.64 11.72 -11.20
N LEU A 388 -9.73 10.40 -11.00
CA LEU A 388 -8.57 9.50 -11.07
C LEU A 388 -7.90 9.52 -12.45
N ALA A 389 -8.67 9.61 -13.54
CA ALA A 389 -8.14 9.74 -14.89
C ALA A 389 -7.43 11.09 -15.10
N SER A 390 -7.93 12.18 -14.51
CA SER A 390 -7.29 13.50 -14.59
C SER A 390 -5.91 13.50 -13.95
N TYR A 391 -5.77 12.89 -12.77
CA TYR A 391 -4.46 12.73 -12.14
C TYR A 391 -3.52 11.88 -13.00
N GLN A 392 -3.97 10.74 -13.52
CA GLN A 392 -3.17 9.90 -14.42
C GLN A 392 -2.73 10.64 -15.71
N ARG A 393 -3.58 11.54 -16.25
CA ARG A 393 -3.25 12.42 -17.38
C ARG A 393 -2.26 13.53 -17.04
N SER A 394 -2.04 13.82 -15.77
CA SER A 394 -1.04 14.79 -15.33
C SER A 394 0.37 14.20 -15.27
N LEU A 395 0.51 12.86 -15.28
CA LEU A 395 1.78 12.14 -15.19
C LEU A 395 2.54 12.15 -16.54
N ILE A 396 2.86 13.34 -17.04
CA ILE A 396 3.47 13.56 -18.35
C ILE A 396 4.99 13.65 -18.25
N ALA A 397 5.67 12.67 -18.82
CA ALA A 397 7.12 12.53 -18.77
C ALA A 397 7.73 12.56 -20.18
N GLY A 398 8.36 13.68 -20.55
CA GLY A 398 8.98 13.91 -21.86
C GLY A 398 10.41 14.44 -21.78
N ASP A 399 10.93 14.98 -22.89
CA ASP A 399 12.27 15.57 -22.93
C ASP A 399 13.40 14.60 -22.50
N SER A 400 13.31 13.35 -22.93
CA SER A 400 14.42 12.40 -22.78
C SER A 400 15.63 12.80 -23.65
N PRO A 401 16.83 12.28 -23.37
CA PRO A 401 17.99 12.41 -24.27
C PRO A 401 17.66 12.05 -25.73
N PHE A 402 16.86 10.99 -25.95
CA PHE A 402 16.37 10.65 -27.28
C PHE A 402 15.50 11.76 -27.89
N ASP A 403 14.58 12.34 -27.11
CA ASP A 403 13.67 13.37 -27.63
C ASP A 403 14.42 14.61 -28.11
N ARG A 404 15.41 15.05 -27.33
CA ARG A 404 16.32 16.13 -27.71
C ARG A 404 17.08 15.81 -29.00
N TYR A 405 17.63 14.60 -29.11
CA TYR A 405 18.36 14.20 -30.31
C TYR A 405 17.48 14.12 -31.56
N TRP A 406 16.33 13.47 -31.44
CA TRP A 406 15.48 13.10 -32.58
C TRP A 406 14.55 14.23 -33.02
N PHE A 407 13.91 14.92 -32.09
CA PHE A 407 12.89 15.93 -32.41
C PHE A 407 13.40 17.37 -32.38
N SER A 408 14.40 17.69 -31.54
CA SER A 408 15.00 19.04 -31.51
C SER A 408 16.28 19.18 -32.36
N GLY A 409 16.86 18.06 -32.81
CA GLY A 409 18.10 18.05 -33.58
C GLY A 409 19.38 18.25 -32.76
N LYS A 410 19.30 18.19 -31.43
CA LYS A 410 20.44 18.31 -30.51
C LYS A 410 21.35 17.06 -30.60
N ARG A 411 22.34 17.09 -31.49
CA ARG A 411 23.15 15.91 -31.87
C ARG A 411 24.03 15.35 -30.75
N ASP A 412 24.40 16.16 -29.77
CA ASP A 412 25.18 15.79 -28.59
C ASP A 412 24.32 15.21 -27.45
N ALA A 413 22.98 15.18 -27.59
CA ALA A 413 22.10 14.63 -26.57
C ALA A 413 22.19 13.09 -26.44
N LEU A 414 22.66 12.39 -27.48
CA LEU A 414 22.95 10.96 -27.42
C LEU A 414 24.45 10.70 -27.57
N THR A 415 24.95 9.75 -26.79
CA THR A 415 26.30 9.20 -26.93
C THR A 415 26.42 8.36 -28.20
N SER A 416 27.66 8.10 -28.66
CA SER A 416 27.90 7.23 -29.83
C SER A 416 27.32 5.82 -29.66
N SER A 417 27.33 5.27 -28.44
CA SER A 417 26.72 3.96 -28.15
C SER A 417 25.20 4.00 -28.29
N GLN A 418 24.54 5.05 -27.79
CA GLN A 418 23.10 5.24 -27.94
C GLN A 418 22.67 5.43 -29.39
N ILE A 419 23.46 6.17 -30.20
CA ILE A 419 23.19 6.34 -31.63
C ILE A 419 23.31 5.01 -32.38
N LYS A 420 24.35 4.21 -32.08
CA LYS A 420 24.47 2.84 -32.62
C LYS A 420 23.30 1.97 -32.17
N GLY A 421 22.86 2.09 -30.93
CA GLY A 421 21.72 1.36 -30.37
C GLY A 421 20.40 1.70 -31.05
N LEU A 422 20.16 2.98 -31.33
CA LEU A 422 19.03 3.44 -32.14
C LEU A 422 19.06 2.82 -33.54
N SER A 423 20.24 2.74 -34.18
CA SER A 423 20.38 2.07 -35.48
C SER A 423 20.07 0.58 -35.42
N VAL A 424 20.39 -0.11 -34.32
CA VAL A 424 19.98 -1.51 -34.10
C VAL A 424 18.47 -1.57 -33.92
N PHE A 425 17.89 -0.70 -33.09
CA PHE A 425 16.47 -0.64 -32.78
C PHE A 425 15.59 -0.47 -34.03
N THR A 426 15.96 0.45 -34.94
CA THR A 426 15.20 0.70 -36.18
C THR A 426 15.62 -0.18 -37.36
N GLY A 427 16.78 -0.83 -37.25
CA GLY A 427 17.38 -1.64 -38.31
C GLY A 427 17.32 -3.12 -37.99
N LYS A 428 18.48 -3.72 -37.72
CA LYS A 428 18.65 -5.18 -37.54
C LYS A 428 17.75 -5.78 -36.46
N GLY A 429 17.51 -5.06 -35.36
CA GLY A 429 16.64 -5.51 -34.28
C GLY A 429 15.15 -5.41 -34.62
N ASN A 430 14.79 -4.61 -35.63
CA ASN A 430 13.43 -4.38 -36.10
C ASN A 430 12.41 -4.03 -35.00
N CYS A 431 12.88 -3.53 -33.86
CA CYS A 431 12.06 -3.27 -32.68
C CYS A 431 11.00 -2.21 -32.96
N SER A 432 11.32 -1.23 -33.81
CA SER A 432 10.43 -0.14 -34.21
C SER A 432 9.20 -0.58 -35.01
N SER A 433 9.13 -1.84 -35.46
CA SER A 433 7.93 -2.40 -36.10
C SER A 433 6.72 -2.43 -35.16
N CYS A 434 6.95 -2.70 -33.87
CA CYS A 434 5.93 -2.64 -32.81
C CYS A 434 6.16 -1.42 -31.90
N HIS A 435 7.40 -1.11 -31.54
CA HIS A 435 7.75 0.01 -30.67
C HIS A 435 8.02 1.30 -31.48
N ARG A 436 6.95 1.85 -32.04
CA ARG A 436 7.01 2.89 -33.09
C ARG A 436 7.66 4.20 -32.66
N ILE A 437 8.42 4.77 -33.60
CA ILE A 437 8.89 6.16 -33.58
C ILE A 437 8.15 6.87 -34.71
N ASP A 438 7.22 7.75 -34.36
CA ASP A 438 6.46 8.52 -35.35
C ASP A 438 7.21 9.81 -35.74
N LYS A 439 6.64 10.54 -36.70
CA LYS A 439 7.28 11.72 -37.28
C LYS A 439 7.46 12.87 -36.28
N GLU A 440 6.49 13.06 -35.40
CA GLU A 440 6.42 14.22 -34.50
C GLU A 440 6.60 13.87 -33.02
N TYR A 441 6.46 12.60 -32.66
CA TYR A 441 6.56 12.08 -31.31
C TYR A 441 6.94 10.60 -31.33
N ALA A 442 7.26 10.03 -30.17
CA ALA A 442 7.45 8.59 -30.04
C ALA A 442 6.96 8.10 -28.68
N LEU A 443 5.86 7.35 -28.62
CA LEU A 443 5.46 6.64 -27.41
C LEU A 443 6.07 5.23 -27.34
N PHE A 444 6.75 4.80 -28.41
CA PHE A 444 7.38 3.49 -28.54
C PHE A 444 6.39 2.33 -28.37
N THR A 445 5.21 2.47 -28.95
CA THR A 445 4.18 1.44 -28.98
C THR A 445 3.30 1.63 -30.21
N ASP A 446 2.78 0.54 -30.76
CA ASP A 446 1.73 0.52 -31.77
C ASP A 446 0.35 0.22 -31.17
N GLU A 447 0.29 0.02 -29.85
CA GLU A 447 -0.89 -0.38 -29.07
C GLU A 447 -1.56 -1.67 -29.54
N LYS A 448 -0.91 -2.48 -30.39
CA LYS A 448 -1.42 -3.76 -30.87
C LYS A 448 -1.03 -4.90 -29.95
N VAL A 449 -1.66 -6.05 -30.15
CA VAL A 449 -1.40 -7.26 -29.38
C VAL A 449 -0.52 -8.24 -30.16
N HIS A 450 0.51 -8.76 -29.50
CA HIS A 450 1.46 -9.70 -30.09
C HIS A 450 1.76 -10.85 -29.12
N ASN A 451 1.97 -12.04 -29.66
CA ASN A 451 2.47 -13.18 -28.90
C ASN A 451 3.98 -13.26 -29.06
N THR A 452 4.70 -12.92 -28.00
CA THR A 452 6.17 -12.96 -27.96
C THR A 452 6.70 -14.33 -27.52
N GLY A 453 5.83 -15.22 -27.04
CA GLY A 453 6.19 -16.54 -26.50
C GLY A 453 6.19 -16.62 -24.96
N ILE A 454 6.25 -15.50 -24.23
CA ILE A 454 6.26 -15.52 -22.75
C ILE A 454 4.99 -16.16 -22.16
N GLY A 455 3.80 -15.78 -22.63
CA GLY A 455 2.54 -16.31 -22.07
C GLY A 455 2.33 -17.80 -22.35
N PHE A 456 2.90 -18.33 -23.44
CA PHE A 456 2.81 -19.75 -23.80
C PHE A 456 3.56 -20.63 -22.80
N VAL A 457 4.72 -20.17 -22.34
CA VAL A 457 5.56 -20.91 -21.39
C VAL A 457 4.91 -20.99 -20.03
N GLU A 458 4.24 -19.94 -19.56
CA GLU A 458 3.52 -19.97 -18.29
C GLU A 458 2.41 -21.01 -18.27
N ASP A 459 1.58 -21.08 -19.33
CA ASP A 459 0.53 -22.09 -19.49
C ASP A 459 1.13 -23.52 -19.61
N SER A 460 2.23 -23.66 -20.35
CA SER A 460 2.91 -24.95 -20.59
C SER A 460 3.74 -25.46 -19.41
N LEU A 461 4.18 -24.56 -18.50
CA LEU A 461 5.04 -24.89 -17.36
C LEU A 461 4.31 -25.03 -16.04
N THR A 462 2.99 -24.80 -16.00
CA THR A 462 2.14 -25.15 -14.83
C THR A 462 2.26 -26.62 -14.40
N GLY A 463 2.98 -27.47 -15.15
CA GLY A 463 3.42 -28.80 -14.73
C GLY A 463 4.94 -29.14 -14.80
N ALA A 464 5.86 -28.23 -15.16
CA ALA A 464 7.22 -28.67 -15.55
C ALA A 464 8.44 -27.89 -15.00
N GLN A 465 8.33 -26.66 -14.51
CA GLN A 465 9.50 -25.97 -13.92
C GLN A 465 9.63 -26.26 -12.42
N LYS A 466 10.61 -27.10 -12.07
CA LYS A 466 10.92 -27.47 -10.69
C LYS A 466 11.74 -26.39 -9.98
N LEU A 467 12.64 -25.69 -10.68
CA LEU A 467 13.64 -24.81 -10.08
C LEU A 467 13.34 -23.32 -10.35
N PHE A 468 13.29 -22.52 -9.29
CA PHE A 468 13.00 -21.08 -9.31
C PHE A 468 14.17 -20.29 -8.76
N ARG A 469 14.58 -19.23 -9.47
CA ARG A 469 15.63 -18.30 -9.01
C ARG A 469 15.00 -17.10 -8.32
N ALA A 470 15.16 -16.97 -7.01
CA ALA A 470 14.74 -15.80 -6.24
C ALA A 470 15.95 -14.91 -5.95
N HIS A 471 15.83 -13.61 -6.21
CA HIS A 471 16.78 -12.61 -5.77
C HIS A 471 16.41 -12.18 -4.34
N LEU A 472 17.29 -12.44 -3.38
CA LEU A 472 17.05 -12.15 -1.96
C LEU A 472 17.65 -10.80 -1.53
N ALA A 473 18.70 -10.36 -2.23
CA ALA A 473 19.38 -9.09 -2.01
C ALA A 473 20.23 -8.77 -3.25
N GLU A 474 20.79 -7.57 -3.31
CA GLU A 474 21.73 -7.16 -4.36
C GLU A 474 22.91 -8.15 -4.44
N GLY A 475 23.10 -8.77 -5.60
CA GLY A 475 24.12 -9.81 -5.82
C GLY A 475 23.80 -11.19 -5.23
N VAL A 476 22.68 -11.39 -4.53
CA VAL A 476 22.29 -12.66 -3.93
C VAL A 476 21.05 -13.21 -4.62
N SER A 477 21.22 -14.29 -5.38
CA SER A 477 20.11 -15.10 -5.89
C SER A 477 20.23 -16.53 -5.39
N ILE A 478 19.12 -17.11 -4.94
CA ILE A 478 19.00 -18.54 -4.66
C ILE A 478 18.20 -19.21 -5.76
N THR A 479 18.55 -20.44 -6.09
CA THR A 479 17.70 -21.30 -6.94
C THR A 479 17.15 -22.41 -6.06
N TYR A 480 15.84 -22.55 -5.95
CA TYR A 480 15.19 -23.57 -5.10
C TYR A 480 14.16 -24.40 -5.86
N ASP A 481 13.96 -25.64 -5.41
CA ASP A 481 13.00 -26.57 -6.00
C ASP A 481 11.62 -26.42 -5.35
N ARG A 482 10.61 -26.01 -6.13
CA ARG A 482 9.23 -25.84 -5.66
C ARG A 482 8.55 -27.13 -5.26
N THR A 483 9.08 -28.30 -5.62
CA THR A 483 8.54 -29.60 -5.18
C THR A 483 8.84 -29.92 -3.72
N HIS A 484 9.76 -29.19 -3.09
CA HIS A 484 10.12 -29.32 -1.67
C HIS A 484 9.48 -28.24 -0.77
N VAL A 485 8.64 -27.38 -1.35
CA VAL A 485 7.86 -26.37 -0.64
C VAL A 485 6.40 -26.69 -0.90
N GLU A 486 5.65 -27.17 0.09
CA GLU A 486 4.20 -27.21 -0.04
C GLU A 486 3.71 -25.77 -0.18
N PRO A 487 3.10 -25.37 -1.31
CA PRO A 487 2.63 -24.01 -1.48
C PRO A 487 1.45 -23.81 -0.52
N SER A 488 1.60 -22.94 0.47
CA SER A 488 0.48 -22.37 1.22
C SER A 488 -0.33 -21.35 0.39
N SER A 489 0.05 -21.16 -0.88
CA SER A 489 -0.50 -20.20 -1.83
C SER A 489 -1.37 -20.89 -2.89
N GLU A 490 -2.46 -20.24 -3.31
CA GLU A 490 -3.27 -20.68 -4.46
C GLU A 490 -2.39 -20.90 -5.72
N PRO A 491 -2.78 -21.83 -6.61
CA PRO A 491 -2.09 -22.00 -7.89
C PRO A 491 -2.06 -20.70 -8.69
N VAL A 492 -0.91 -20.38 -9.32
CA VAL A 492 -0.80 -19.21 -10.21
C VAL A 492 -1.81 -19.39 -11.35
N PRO A 493 -2.78 -18.47 -11.55
CA PRO A 493 -3.76 -18.58 -12.61
C PRO A 493 -3.09 -18.53 -13.98
N SER A 494 -3.49 -19.40 -14.92
CA SER A 494 -3.05 -19.27 -16.32
C SER A 494 -3.47 -17.92 -16.89
N ASP A 495 -2.58 -17.25 -17.61
CA ASP A 495 -2.83 -15.99 -18.30
C ASP A 495 -2.86 -16.21 -19.82
N LEU A 496 -4.07 -16.22 -20.38
CA LEU A 496 -4.26 -16.44 -21.82
C LEU A 496 -4.19 -15.12 -22.61
N GLY A 497 -3.89 -13.99 -21.97
CA GLY A 497 -3.79 -12.68 -22.60
C GLY A 497 -5.09 -12.22 -23.23
N ARG A 498 -5.03 -11.71 -24.47
CA ARG A 498 -6.18 -11.17 -25.22
C ARG A 498 -7.34 -12.17 -25.37
N TYR A 499 -7.06 -13.48 -25.38
CA TYR A 499 -8.09 -14.52 -25.43
C TYR A 499 -9.13 -14.39 -24.31
N GLU A 500 -8.75 -13.93 -23.12
CA GLU A 500 -9.68 -13.78 -22.00
C GLU A 500 -10.78 -12.74 -22.26
N VAL A 501 -10.55 -11.85 -23.23
CA VAL A 501 -11.48 -10.81 -23.67
C VAL A 501 -12.26 -11.26 -24.90
N THR A 502 -11.58 -11.84 -25.89
CA THR A 502 -12.18 -12.13 -27.22
C THR A 502 -12.76 -13.52 -27.34
N GLN A 503 -12.28 -14.46 -26.52
CA GLN A 503 -12.53 -15.90 -26.62
C GLN A 503 -12.12 -16.52 -27.98
N ASP A 504 -11.41 -15.79 -28.85
CA ASP A 504 -10.87 -16.32 -30.11
C ASP A 504 -9.55 -17.06 -29.83
N PRO A 505 -9.47 -18.38 -30.06
CA PRO A 505 -8.23 -19.14 -29.84
C PRO A 505 -7.00 -18.58 -30.52
N LYS A 506 -7.15 -17.81 -31.61
CA LYS A 506 -6.03 -17.14 -32.30
C LYS A 506 -5.42 -16.00 -31.50
N ASP A 507 -6.07 -15.52 -30.44
CA ASP A 507 -5.62 -14.43 -29.57
C ASP A 507 -4.93 -14.90 -28.28
N ARG A 508 -4.74 -16.21 -28.12
CA ARG A 508 -4.03 -16.76 -26.95
C ARG A 508 -2.61 -16.21 -26.86
N TRP A 509 -2.25 -15.82 -25.63
CA TRP A 509 -0.94 -15.31 -25.23
C TRP A 509 -0.51 -14.02 -25.95
N LYS A 510 -1.44 -13.34 -26.61
CA LYS A 510 -1.17 -12.01 -27.17
C LYS A 510 -1.37 -10.95 -26.10
N PHE A 511 -0.40 -10.05 -26.00
CA PHE A 511 -0.43 -8.91 -25.09
C PHE A 511 -0.07 -7.63 -25.84
N ARG A 512 -0.59 -6.50 -25.36
CA ARG A 512 -0.33 -5.17 -25.89
C ARG A 512 1.16 -4.88 -25.87
N THR A 513 1.68 -4.30 -26.96
CA THR A 513 3.00 -3.68 -26.98
C THR A 513 3.06 -2.56 -25.94
N PRO A 514 3.85 -2.66 -24.86
CA PRO A 514 3.99 -1.56 -23.90
C PRO A 514 4.79 -0.41 -24.53
N GLY A 515 4.56 0.82 -24.06
CA GLY A 515 5.46 1.94 -24.39
C GLY A 515 6.83 1.73 -23.75
N LEU A 516 7.89 2.20 -24.40
CA LEU A 516 9.28 2.10 -23.90
C LEU A 516 9.82 3.39 -23.28
N ARG A 517 8.99 4.44 -23.18
CA ARG A 517 9.38 5.64 -22.42
C ARG A 517 9.61 5.25 -20.96
N ASN A 518 10.72 5.73 -20.38
CA ASN A 518 11.10 5.44 -19.00
C ASN A 518 11.33 3.96 -18.67
N VAL A 519 11.51 3.09 -19.68
CA VAL A 519 11.63 1.63 -19.47
C VAL A 519 12.78 1.26 -18.53
N ALA A 520 13.83 2.08 -18.44
CA ALA A 520 14.95 1.84 -17.53
C ALA A 520 14.61 2.03 -16.04
N LEU A 521 13.40 2.48 -15.69
CA LEU A 521 12.94 2.67 -14.31
C LEU A 521 11.93 1.61 -13.86
N THR A 522 11.49 0.71 -14.76
CA THR A 522 10.27 -0.09 -14.59
C THR A 522 10.54 -1.58 -14.67
N GLU A 523 11.63 -2.04 -14.07
CA GLU A 523 11.88 -3.47 -13.88
C GLU A 523 10.97 -4.03 -12.78
N PRO A 524 10.64 -5.33 -12.79
CA PRO A 524 10.96 -6.32 -13.81
C PRO A 524 10.02 -6.24 -15.04
N TYR A 525 10.44 -6.85 -16.14
CA TYR A 525 9.86 -6.68 -17.46
C TYR A 525 8.91 -7.81 -17.88
N MET A 526 8.17 -7.56 -18.96
CA MET A 526 7.09 -8.40 -19.51
C MET A 526 5.81 -8.32 -18.68
N HIS A 527 4.71 -8.87 -19.21
CA HIS A 527 3.39 -8.79 -18.58
C HIS A 527 3.34 -9.48 -17.21
N ASN A 528 4.28 -10.37 -16.89
CA ASN A 528 4.34 -11.14 -15.64
C ASN A 528 5.63 -10.88 -14.82
N GLY A 529 6.46 -9.92 -15.22
CA GLY A 529 7.70 -9.60 -14.50
C GLY A 529 8.76 -10.70 -14.55
N SER A 530 8.72 -11.59 -15.55
CA SER A 530 9.61 -12.77 -15.63
C SER A 530 11.07 -12.45 -15.96
N LEU A 531 11.36 -11.27 -16.49
CA LEU A 531 12.72 -10.87 -16.86
C LEU A 531 13.18 -9.70 -15.97
N GLY A 532 14.32 -9.85 -15.30
CA GLY A 532 14.81 -8.87 -14.32
C GLY A 532 15.52 -7.66 -14.94
N THR A 533 16.15 -7.81 -16.11
CA THR A 533 17.00 -6.76 -16.69
C THR A 533 16.68 -6.48 -18.16
N LEU A 534 17.03 -5.28 -18.66
CA LEU A 534 16.93 -4.96 -20.09
C LEU A 534 17.82 -5.87 -20.95
N GLU A 535 18.96 -6.30 -20.40
CA GLU A 535 19.87 -7.26 -21.01
C GLU A 535 19.19 -8.62 -21.22
N ASP A 536 18.38 -9.08 -20.26
CA ASP A 536 17.58 -10.30 -20.39
C ASP A 536 16.51 -10.15 -21.46
N VAL A 537 15.82 -8.99 -21.50
CA VAL A 537 14.81 -8.68 -22.54
C VAL A 537 15.43 -8.71 -23.94
N VAL A 538 16.56 -8.03 -24.14
CA VAL A 538 17.26 -8.01 -25.43
C VAL A 538 17.74 -9.41 -25.81
N SER A 539 18.23 -10.18 -24.84
CA SER A 539 18.67 -11.57 -25.07
C SER A 539 17.52 -12.51 -25.43
N PHE A 540 16.35 -12.30 -24.83
CA PHE A 540 15.13 -13.05 -25.14
C PHE A 540 14.69 -12.85 -26.59
N TYR A 541 14.58 -11.59 -27.04
CA TYR A 541 14.20 -11.29 -28.42
C TYR A 541 15.27 -11.70 -29.43
N ASP A 542 16.56 -11.58 -29.09
CA ASP A 542 17.65 -12.00 -29.98
C ASP A 542 17.60 -13.47 -30.35
N LYS A 543 17.16 -14.33 -29.42
CA LYS A 543 17.03 -15.77 -29.64
C LYS A 543 15.67 -16.18 -30.20
N ALA A 544 14.65 -15.32 -30.10
CA ALA A 544 13.24 -15.67 -30.31
C ALA A 544 12.85 -16.94 -29.53
N GLU A 545 13.06 -16.93 -28.21
CA GLU A 545 12.72 -18.05 -27.33
C GLU A 545 11.21 -18.37 -27.38
N ASN A 546 10.81 -19.56 -26.89
CA ASN A 546 9.41 -19.90 -26.62
C ASN A 546 8.47 -19.94 -27.85
N ARG A 547 9.02 -20.38 -28.98
CA ARG A 547 8.29 -20.51 -30.26
C ARG A 547 7.11 -21.47 -30.13
N ASN A 548 5.97 -21.06 -30.67
CA ASN A 548 4.73 -21.83 -30.68
C ASN A 548 3.92 -21.52 -31.95
N GLY A 549 2.85 -22.27 -32.21
CA GLY A 549 2.04 -22.15 -33.42
C GLY A 549 1.28 -20.82 -33.58
N LEU A 550 1.22 -19.99 -32.53
CA LEU A 550 0.57 -18.68 -32.51
C LEU A 550 1.57 -17.53 -32.32
N LEU A 551 2.88 -17.80 -32.39
CA LEU A 551 3.92 -16.77 -32.23
C LEU A 551 3.76 -15.71 -33.32
N ASP A 552 3.96 -14.44 -32.96
CA ASP A 552 3.92 -13.36 -33.94
C ASP A 552 5.03 -13.56 -35.00
N PRO A 553 4.73 -13.49 -36.31
CA PRO A 553 5.71 -13.73 -37.37
C PRO A 553 6.94 -12.81 -37.32
N LEU A 554 6.82 -11.62 -36.72
CA LEU A 554 7.93 -10.67 -36.56
C LEU A 554 8.96 -11.12 -35.53
N ILE A 555 8.62 -12.08 -34.65
CA ILE A 555 9.52 -12.62 -33.63
C ILE A 555 10.37 -13.72 -34.26
N GLN A 556 11.57 -13.33 -34.70
CA GLN A 556 12.59 -14.20 -35.27
C GLN A 556 13.96 -13.93 -34.62
N PRO A 557 14.87 -14.92 -34.62
CA PRO A 557 16.22 -14.70 -34.12
C PRO A 557 16.91 -13.55 -34.84
N LEU A 558 17.48 -12.62 -34.08
CA LEU A 558 18.07 -11.38 -34.60
C LEU A 558 19.58 -11.49 -34.85
N HIS A 559 20.24 -12.45 -34.20
CA HIS A 559 21.68 -12.70 -34.29
C HIS A 559 22.53 -11.43 -34.03
N LEU A 560 22.14 -10.66 -33.01
CA LEU A 560 22.84 -9.48 -32.54
C LEU A 560 24.19 -9.87 -31.89
N SER A 561 25.24 -9.16 -32.28
CA SER A 561 26.54 -9.22 -31.62
C SER A 561 26.46 -8.67 -30.18
N LYS A 562 27.46 -8.98 -29.35
CA LYS A 562 27.54 -8.45 -27.99
C LYS A 562 27.55 -6.91 -27.95
N GLU A 563 28.24 -6.28 -28.91
CA GLU A 563 28.27 -4.81 -29.02
C GLU A 563 26.89 -4.26 -29.41
N GLU A 564 26.18 -4.89 -30.35
CA GLU A 564 24.84 -4.47 -30.76
C GLU A 564 23.84 -4.55 -29.58
N LYS A 565 23.87 -5.64 -28.80
CA LYS A 565 23.02 -5.78 -27.60
C LYS A 565 23.31 -4.69 -26.57
N HIS A 566 24.59 -4.44 -26.28
CA HIS A 566 25.00 -3.41 -25.33
C HIS A 566 24.55 -2.01 -25.79
N ASN A 567 24.78 -1.68 -27.06
CA ASN A 567 24.35 -0.41 -27.63
C ASN A 567 22.82 -0.24 -27.58
N LEU A 568 22.07 -1.31 -27.89
CA LEU A 568 20.61 -1.31 -27.82
C LEU A 568 20.11 -1.02 -26.39
N VAL A 569 20.68 -1.66 -25.36
CA VAL A 569 20.33 -1.37 -23.97
C VAL A 569 20.65 0.09 -23.60
N ASN A 570 21.81 0.61 -24.01
CA ASN A 570 22.15 2.01 -23.76
C ASN A 570 21.18 2.98 -24.44
N PHE A 571 20.70 2.64 -25.64
CA PHE A 571 19.63 3.38 -26.31
C PHE A 571 18.33 3.34 -25.51
N LEU A 572 17.89 2.19 -25.00
CA LEU A 572 16.68 2.09 -24.17
C LEU A 572 16.79 2.95 -22.90
N LYS A 573 17.96 3.02 -22.28
CA LYS A 573 18.23 3.94 -21.14
C LYS A 573 18.14 5.42 -21.52
N SER A 574 18.34 5.76 -22.79
CA SER A 574 18.19 7.14 -23.29
C SER A 574 16.74 7.61 -23.42
N LEU A 575 15.78 6.71 -23.20
CA LEU A 575 14.33 6.98 -23.26
C LEU A 575 13.76 7.45 -21.91
N THR A 576 14.60 7.59 -20.88
CA THR A 576 14.21 8.12 -19.59
C THR A 576 14.08 9.64 -19.65
N SER A 577 12.89 10.13 -19.34
CA SER A 577 12.52 11.54 -19.36
C SER A 577 13.23 12.33 -18.26
N SER A 578 13.57 13.58 -18.55
CA SER A 578 14.33 14.45 -17.63
C SER A 578 13.53 14.89 -16.40
N ASN A 579 12.21 14.94 -16.52
CA ASN A 579 11.30 15.49 -15.51
C ASN A 579 10.69 14.45 -14.56
N VAL A 580 11.07 13.17 -14.64
CA VAL A 580 10.49 12.12 -13.76
C VAL A 580 10.69 12.45 -12.28
N ALA A 581 11.87 12.94 -11.90
CA ALA A 581 12.15 13.31 -10.50
C ALA A 581 11.27 14.46 -9.98
N GLU A 582 10.82 15.36 -10.86
CA GLU A 582 9.88 16.41 -10.49
C GLU A 582 8.48 15.85 -10.29
N LEU A 583 8.03 14.94 -11.16
CA LEU A 583 6.75 14.24 -10.98
C LEU A 583 6.70 13.45 -9.68
N VAL A 584 7.80 12.82 -9.28
CA VAL A 584 7.91 12.13 -7.98
C VAL A 584 7.74 13.12 -6.82
N LYS A 585 8.45 14.26 -6.86
CA LYS A 585 8.32 15.30 -5.82
C LYS A 585 6.89 15.86 -5.75
N LEU A 586 6.24 16.05 -6.89
CA LEU A 586 4.85 16.54 -6.94
C LEU A 586 3.87 15.50 -6.37
N ALA A 587 4.14 14.21 -6.55
CA ALA A 587 3.37 13.13 -5.98
C ALA A 587 3.54 13.02 -4.45
N GLU A 588 4.73 13.32 -3.92
CA GLU A 588 5.07 13.22 -2.48
C GLU A 588 4.66 14.45 -1.65
N ARG A 589 4.41 15.61 -2.29
CA ARG A 589 3.91 16.80 -1.61
C ARG A 589 2.43 16.61 -1.28
N ASN A 590 2.05 16.68 0.00
CA ASN A 590 0.65 16.85 0.42
C ASN A 590 0.32 18.33 0.46
#